data_AF-A0A0E3SAJ1-F1
#
_entry.id   AF-A0A0E3SAJ1-F1
#
_cell.length_a   1.000
_cell.length_b   1.000
_cell.length_c   1.000
_cell.angle_alpha   90.00
_cell.angle_beta   90.00
_cell.angle_gamma   90.00
#
_symmetry.space_group_name_H-M   'P 1'
#
loop_
_entity.id
_entity.type
_entity.pdbx_description
1 polymer ?
#
loop_
_entity_poly.entity_id
_entity_poly.type
_entity_poly.pdbx_seq_one_letter_code
_entity_poly.pdbx_strand_id
1 'polypeptide(L)'
;MDLKLDGMNIIILAKNHNPSIISREWLRDKKIIEGDITNFAHTPAFSVVETETVSIVADPERLQISLKKDFQENITKLQEIADRYVEQLPETPYTAIGINYLYSIPSEKDAMKRICSVDEEKFGNLFPESYQLGSFIKFKYGDFLARLSLQPEDSKIIADINFHCEVYSAQGIREMIERAPQTKGKAEEVLEEFFGE
;
A
#
# COMPACT_ATOMS: atom_id res chain seq x y z
N MET A 1 11.80 -7.15 18.11
CA MET A 1 11.28 -7.75 16.88
C MET A 1 11.84 -6.98 15.69
N ASP A 2 12.17 -7.63 14.59
CA ASP A 2 12.71 -6.96 13.39
C ASP A 2 11.61 -6.83 12.33
N LEU A 3 10.92 -5.69 12.31
CA LEU A 3 9.92 -5.36 11.31
C LEU A 3 10.62 -4.73 10.10
N LYS A 4 10.61 -5.43 8.98
CA LYS A 4 11.18 -4.91 7.74
C LYS A 4 10.09 -4.43 6.80
N LEU A 5 9.99 -3.11 6.58
CA LEU A 5 9.14 -2.54 5.54
C LEU A 5 9.73 -2.85 4.16
N ASP A 6 9.03 -3.67 3.38
CA ASP A 6 9.41 -4.08 2.03
C ASP A 6 8.59 -3.39 0.94
N GLY A 7 7.59 -2.58 1.30
CA GLY A 7 6.77 -1.90 0.32
C GLY A 7 5.83 -0.87 0.92
N MET A 8 5.58 0.21 0.17
CA MET A 8 4.54 1.19 0.48
C MET A 8 3.91 1.71 -0.82
N ASN A 9 2.57 1.74 -0.84
CA ASN A 9 1.80 2.22 -1.98
C ASN A 9 0.71 3.19 -1.52
N ILE A 10 0.55 4.31 -2.23
CA ILE A 10 -0.65 5.14 -2.17
C ILE A 10 -1.46 4.88 -3.43
N ILE A 11 -2.71 4.44 -3.25
CA ILE A 11 -3.67 4.18 -4.32
C ILE A 11 -4.77 5.22 -4.20
N ILE A 12 -5.03 5.97 -5.26
CA ILE A 12 -6.11 6.95 -5.33
C ILE A 12 -7.09 6.47 -6.40
N LEU A 13 -8.36 6.33 -6.02
CA LEU A 13 -9.43 5.92 -6.92
C LEU A 13 -10.20 7.15 -7.40
N ALA A 14 -10.59 7.14 -8.67
CA ALA A 14 -11.40 8.17 -9.28
C ALA A 14 -12.27 7.59 -10.40
N LYS A 15 -13.30 8.33 -10.81
CA LYS A 15 -14.07 8.02 -12.01
C LYS A 15 -13.51 8.75 -13.22
N ASN A 16 -13.28 8.06 -14.33
CA ASN A 16 -12.79 8.68 -15.57
C ASN A 16 -11.50 9.48 -15.35
N HIS A 17 -10.58 8.93 -14.55
CA HIS A 17 -9.23 9.43 -14.49
C HIS A 17 -8.65 9.47 -15.91
N ASN A 18 -7.82 10.47 -16.22
CA ASN A 18 -7.20 10.54 -17.53
C ASN A 18 -5.73 10.11 -17.42
N PRO A 19 -5.38 8.85 -17.76
CA PRO A 19 -4.00 8.41 -17.71
C PRO A 19 -3.08 9.28 -18.58
N SER A 20 -3.60 9.85 -19.68
CA SER A 20 -2.82 10.63 -20.64
C SER A 20 -2.28 11.95 -20.12
N ILE A 21 -2.76 12.40 -18.97
CA ILE A 21 -2.20 13.58 -18.34
C ILE A 21 -0.81 13.29 -17.74
N ILE A 22 -0.50 12.02 -17.44
CA ILE A 22 0.74 11.59 -16.82
C ILE A 22 1.85 11.47 -17.89
N SER A 23 2.15 12.57 -18.56
CA SER A 23 3.29 12.68 -19.48
C SER A 23 4.57 13.05 -18.73
N ARG A 24 5.72 12.83 -19.36
CA ARG A 24 7.03 13.19 -18.79
C ARG A 24 7.11 14.70 -18.53
N GLU A 25 6.64 15.49 -19.48
CA GLU A 25 6.62 16.95 -19.45
C GLU A 25 5.70 17.43 -18.34
N TRP A 26 4.47 16.92 -18.29
CA TRP A 26 3.50 17.33 -17.27
C TRP A 26 4.01 17.03 -15.85
N LEU A 27 4.54 15.82 -15.62
CA LEU A 27 5.08 15.45 -14.31
C LEU A 27 6.27 16.33 -13.88
N ARG A 28 7.13 16.74 -14.83
CA ARG A 28 8.28 17.61 -14.57
C ARG A 28 7.88 19.06 -14.36
N ASP A 29 7.05 19.60 -15.26
CA ASP A 29 6.59 20.99 -15.22
C ASP A 29 5.78 21.28 -13.95
N LYS A 30 4.99 20.29 -13.51
CA LYS A 30 4.23 20.35 -12.26
C LYS A 30 5.03 19.95 -11.04
N LYS A 31 6.30 19.56 -11.20
CA LYS A 31 7.20 19.11 -10.12
C LYS A 31 6.59 17.97 -9.30
N ILE A 32 5.81 17.09 -9.92
CA ILE A 32 5.18 15.95 -9.26
C ILE A 32 6.23 14.89 -8.97
N ILE A 33 7.20 14.68 -9.87
CA ILE A 33 8.33 13.78 -9.63
C ILE A 33 9.66 14.52 -9.72
N GLU A 34 10.63 14.01 -8.98
CA GLU A 34 12.02 14.45 -9.02
C GLU A 34 12.92 13.28 -9.46
N GLY A 35 13.97 13.62 -10.19
CA GLY A 35 14.92 12.66 -10.75
C GLY A 35 14.61 12.25 -12.20
N ASP A 36 15.43 11.32 -12.70
CA ASP A 36 15.32 10.84 -14.06
C ASP A 36 14.25 9.76 -14.20
N ILE A 37 13.47 9.88 -15.27
CA ILE A 37 12.49 8.88 -15.66
C ILE A 37 13.24 7.74 -16.37
N THR A 38 13.28 6.58 -15.74
CA THR A 38 14.00 5.39 -16.22
C THR A 38 13.12 4.51 -17.11
N ASN A 39 11.80 4.52 -16.87
CA ASN A 39 10.81 3.83 -17.69
C ASN A 39 9.60 4.74 -17.92
N PHE A 40 9.03 4.69 -19.12
CA PHE A 40 7.84 5.47 -19.46
C PHE A 40 7.08 4.80 -20.59
N ALA A 41 5.80 4.54 -20.34
CA ALA A 41 4.85 4.10 -21.35
C ALA A 41 3.53 4.81 -21.12
N HIS A 42 2.91 5.31 -22.20
CA HIS A 42 1.60 5.92 -22.12
C HIS A 42 0.73 5.48 -23.29
N THR A 43 -0.49 5.07 -22.99
CA THR A 43 -1.57 4.78 -23.93
C THR A 43 -2.88 5.38 -23.40
N PRO A 44 -3.91 5.60 -24.22
CA PRO A 44 -5.20 6.11 -23.73
C PRO A 44 -5.80 5.31 -22.57
N ALA A 45 -5.49 4.01 -22.47
CA ALA A 45 -6.01 3.12 -21.44
C ALA A 45 -5.13 3.05 -20.18
N PHE A 46 -3.83 3.39 -20.25
CA PHE A 46 -2.93 3.28 -19.11
C PHE A 46 -1.65 4.11 -19.25
N SER A 47 -1.06 4.48 -18.11
CA SER A 47 0.25 5.14 -18.01
C SER A 47 1.12 4.43 -17.00
N VAL A 48 2.41 4.30 -17.32
CA VAL A 48 3.45 3.85 -16.42
C VAL A 48 4.61 4.84 -16.50
N VAL A 49 5.02 5.36 -15.35
CA VAL A 49 6.21 6.20 -15.21
C VAL A 49 7.03 5.69 -14.05
N GLU A 50 8.30 5.41 -14.27
CA GLU A 50 9.20 4.99 -13.22
C GLU A 50 10.41 5.90 -13.14
N THR A 51 10.86 6.11 -11.91
CA THR A 51 12.19 6.61 -11.60
C THR A 51 13.01 5.48 -10.98
N GLU A 52 14.19 5.81 -10.48
CA GLU A 52 14.99 4.88 -9.70
C GLU A 52 14.29 4.41 -8.40
N THR A 53 13.48 5.28 -7.77
CA THR A 53 12.91 5.03 -6.44
C THR A 53 11.38 4.92 -6.42
N VAL A 54 10.69 5.37 -7.46
CA VAL A 54 9.23 5.46 -7.50
C VAL A 54 8.67 4.86 -8.79
N SER A 55 7.52 4.22 -8.70
CA SER A 55 6.68 3.80 -9.83
C SER A 55 5.30 4.45 -9.72
N ILE A 56 4.84 5.06 -10.81
CA ILE A 56 3.50 5.62 -10.96
C ILE A 56 2.81 4.83 -12.05
N VAL A 57 1.66 4.25 -11.73
CA VAL A 57 0.79 3.54 -12.67
C VAL A 57 -0.59 4.15 -12.61
N ALA A 58 -1.17 4.48 -13.75
CA ALA A 58 -2.54 4.98 -13.81
C ALA A 58 -3.35 4.32 -14.91
N ASP A 59 -4.63 4.12 -14.62
CA ASP A 59 -5.67 3.75 -15.55
C ASP A 59 -6.91 4.63 -15.26
N PRO A 60 -8.03 4.49 -16.00
CA PRO A 60 -9.21 5.34 -15.80
C PRO A 60 -9.88 5.25 -14.42
N GLU A 61 -9.57 4.23 -13.62
CA GLU A 61 -10.20 3.98 -12.32
C GLU A 61 -9.26 4.25 -11.14
N ARG A 62 -7.93 4.13 -11.36
CA ARG A 62 -6.95 4.27 -10.29
C ARG A 62 -5.65 4.93 -10.73
N LEU A 63 -5.07 5.65 -9.78
CA LEU A 63 -3.66 6.02 -9.73
C LEU A 63 -3.01 5.21 -8.60
N GLN A 64 -1.90 4.56 -8.87
CA GLN A 64 -1.05 3.90 -7.89
C GLN A 64 0.35 4.50 -7.93
N ILE A 65 0.83 4.93 -6.77
CA ILE A 65 2.19 5.44 -6.56
C ILE A 65 2.86 4.48 -5.57
N SER A 66 3.96 3.88 -5.97
CA SER A 66 4.68 2.86 -5.20
C SER A 66 6.15 3.21 -5.05
N LEU A 67 6.73 2.90 -3.89
CA LEU A 67 8.19 2.89 -3.72
C LEU A 67 8.78 1.62 -4.32
N LYS A 68 10.00 1.72 -4.88
CA LYS A 68 10.73 0.58 -5.48
C LYS A 68 11.84 0.04 -4.57
N LYS A 69 12.42 0.90 -3.74
CA LYS A 69 13.53 0.61 -2.82
C LYS A 69 13.65 1.74 -1.80
N ASP A 70 14.57 1.58 -0.84
CA ASP A 70 14.92 2.61 0.15
C ASP A 70 13.65 3.12 0.87
N PHE A 71 12.82 2.15 1.30
CA PHE A 71 11.44 2.39 1.70
C PHE A 71 11.34 3.33 2.88
N GLN A 72 12.22 3.18 3.87
CA GLN A 72 12.20 3.99 5.09
C GLN A 72 12.58 5.45 4.80
N GLU A 73 13.52 5.70 3.87
CA GLU A 73 13.96 7.05 3.51
C GLU A 73 12.98 7.78 2.59
N ASN A 74 12.17 7.05 1.81
CA ASN A 74 11.35 7.63 0.75
C ASN A 74 9.83 7.72 1.05
N ILE A 75 9.39 7.41 2.28
CA ILE A 75 7.96 7.50 2.66
C ILE A 75 7.40 8.90 2.42
N THR A 76 8.08 9.93 2.94
CA THR A 76 7.66 11.33 2.79
C THR A 76 7.60 11.73 1.32
N LYS A 77 8.57 11.26 0.51
CA LYS A 77 8.58 11.49 -0.94
C LYS A 77 7.33 10.91 -1.60
N LEU A 78 6.88 9.71 -1.21
CA LEU A 78 5.67 9.12 -1.76
C LEU A 78 4.43 9.98 -1.47
N GLN A 79 4.32 10.51 -0.25
CA GLN A 79 3.24 11.40 0.15
C GLN A 79 3.27 12.71 -0.64
N GLU A 80 4.43 13.32 -0.79
CA GLU A 80 4.58 14.57 -1.56
C GLU A 80 4.19 14.40 -3.02
N ILE A 81 4.58 13.28 -3.65
CA ILE A 81 4.19 12.98 -5.03
C ILE A 81 2.67 12.85 -5.14
N ALA A 82 2.04 12.12 -4.22
CA ALA A 82 0.59 11.94 -4.18
C ALA A 82 -0.13 13.28 -3.96
N ASP A 83 0.34 14.09 -3.03
CA ASP A 83 -0.25 15.40 -2.70
C ASP A 83 -0.16 16.37 -3.88
N ARG A 84 1.04 16.53 -4.45
CA ARG A 84 1.27 17.39 -5.64
C ARG A 84 0.42 16.91 -6.82
N TYR A 85 0.29 15.60 -7.02
CA TYR A 85 -0.55 15.06 -8.07
C TYR A 85 -2.01 15.51 -7.92
N VAL A 86 -2.58 15.32 -6.72
CA VAL A 86 -3.98 15.63 -6.43
C VAL A 86 -4.24 17.14 -6.52
N GLU A 87 -3.27 17.95 -6.07
CA GLU A 87 -3.33 19.41 -6.16
C GLU A 87 -3.42 19.91 -7.61
N GLN A 88 -2.77 19.25 -8.57
CA GLN A 88 -2.85 19.63 -9.98
C GLN A 88 -4.16 19.24 -10.66
N LEU A 89 -4.96 18.38 -10.02
CA LEU A 89 -6.19 17.84 -10.60
C LEU A 89 -7.37 17.90 -9.62
N PRO A 90 -7.76 19.12 -9.18
CA PRO A 90 -8.78 19.31 -8.16
C PRO A 90 -10.18 18.87 -8.62
N GLU A 91 -10.45 18.95 -9.93
CA GLU A 91 -11.74 18.61 -10.54
C GLU A 91 -11.90 17.11 -10.84
N THR A 92 -10.88 16.28 -10.54
CA THR A 92 -10.99 14.84 -10.73
C THR A 92 -12.03 14.28 -9.75
N PRO A 93 -13.00 13.47 -10.21
CA PRO A 93 -14.03 12.91 -9.34
C PRO A 93 -13.45 11.72 -8.57
N TYR A 94 -12.62 12.02 -7.58
CA TYR A 94 -12.06 11.04 -6.64
C TYR A 94 -13.17 10.30 -5.91
N THR A 95 -12.90 9.04 -5.57
CA THR A 95 -13.86 8.18 -4.86
C THR A 95 -13.28 7.55 -3.62
N ALA A 96 -11.96 7.34 -3.56
CA ALA A 96 -11.31 6.76 -2.39
C ALA A 96 -9.79 6.95 -2.42
N ILE A 97 -9.17 6.66 -1.28
CA ILE A 97 -7.73 6.48 -1.13
C ILE A 97 -7.44 5.21 -0.34
N GLY A 98 -6.37 4.52 -0.71
CA GLY A 98 -5.81 3.38 -0.01
C GLY A 98 -4.33 3.60 0.27
N ILE A 99 -3.90 3.48 1.52
CA ILE A 99 -2.49 3.51 1.90
C ILE A 99 -2.09 2.10 2.31
N ASN A 100 -1.12 1.51 1.62
CA ASN A 100 -0.72 0.12 1.79
C ASN A 100 0.70 0.06 2.32
N TYR A 101 0.94 -0.84 3.26
CA TYR A 101 2.25 -1.16 3.78
C TYR A 101 2.48 -2.67 3.71
N LEU A 102 3.65 -3.05 3.22
CA LEU A 102 4.07 -4.44 3.12
C LEU A 102 5.26 -4.65 4.05
N TYR A 103 5.11 -5.55 5.01
CA TYR A 103 6.16 -5.92 5.96
C TYR A 103 6.55 -7.39 5.78
N SER A 104 7.85 -7.68 5.88
CA SER A 104 8.35 -9.01 6.18
C SER A 104 8.69 -9.10 7.66
N ILE A 105 8.20 -10.16 8.31
CA ILE A 105 8.41 -10.43 9.73
C ILE A 105 9.09 -11.79 9.84
N PRO A 106 10.35 -11.87 10.31
CA PRO A 106 10.97 -13.15 10.62
C PRO A 106 10.08 -13.91 11.61
N SER A 107 9.73 -15.14 11.29
CA SER A 107 8.79 -15.90 12.11
C SER A 107 9.08 -17.38 12.10
N GLU A 108 8.74 -18.04 13.21
CA GLU A 108 8.76 -19.49 13.28
C GLU A 108 7.67 -20.09 12.42
N LYS A 109 7.92 -21.30 11.90
CA LYS A 109 7.02 -22.02 10.99
C LYS A 109 5.58 -22.17 11.50
N ASP A 110 5.39 -22.21 12.83
CA ASP A 110 4.09 -22.44 13.47
C ASP A 110 3.47 -21.18 14.12
N ALA A 111 4.07 -20.00 13.97
CA ALA A 111 3.55 -18.77 14.58
C ALA A 111 2.09 -18.49 14.18
N MET A 112 1.74 -18.71 12.91
CA MET A 112 0.38 -18.53 12.42
C MET A 112 -0.62 -19.53 13.01
N LYS A 113 -0.21 -20.76 13.34
CA LYS A 113 -1.12 -21.73 13.98
C LYS A 113 -1.52 -21.28 15.38
N ARG A 114 -0.57 -20.69 16.12
CA ARG A 114 -0.82 -20.10 17.44
C ARG A 114 -1.76 -18.90 17.33
N ILE A 115 -1.46 -17.96 16.44
CA ILE A 115 -2.27 -16.74 16.22
C ILE A 115 -3.69 -17.09 15.78
N CYS A 116 -3.86 -18.07 14.90
CA CYS A 116 -5.17 -18.47 14.39
C CYS A 116 -5.92 -19.45 15.31
N SER A 117 -5.34 -19.88 16.45
CA SER A 117 -5.96 -20.81 17.41
C SER A 117 -6.56 -22.05 16.75
N VAL A 118 -5.74 -22.77 15.97
CA VAL A 118 -6.19 -23.82 15.06
C VAL A 118 -6.46 -25.13 15.81
N ASP A 119 -7.53 -25.82 15.43
CA ASP A 119 -7.80 -27.21 15.83
C ASP A 119 -6.89 -28.15 15.01
N GLU A 120 -5.80 -28.58 15.62
CA GLU A 120 -4.78 -29.39 14.94
C GLU A 120 -5.29 -30.76 14.49
N GLU A 121 -6.22 -31.38 15.24
CA GLU A 121 -6.77 -32.68 14.89
C GLU A 121 -7.63 -32.57 13.63
N LYS A 122 -8.51 -31.56 13.60
CA LYS A 122 -9.38 -31.32 12.43
C LYS A 122 -8.56 -30.97 11.19
N PHE A 123 -7.58 -30.07 11.31
CA PHE A 123 -6.76 -29.66 10.18
C PHE A 123 -5.81 -30.78 9.72
N GLY A 124 -5.25 -31.56 10.64
CA GLY A 124 -4.42 -32.72 10.31
C GLY A 124 -5.20 -33.80 9.54
N ASN A 125 -6.46 -34.03 9.89
CA ASN A 125 -7.33 -34.95 9.16
C ASN A 125 -7.71 -34.43 7.76
N LEU A 126 -7.89 -33.12 7.59
CA LEU A 126 -8.25 -32.50 6.31
C LEU A 126 -7.05 -32.33 5.37
N PHE A 127 -5.87 -32.09 5.92
CA PHE A 127 -4.64 -31.78 5.20
C PHE A 127 -3.48 -32.67 5.71
N PRO A 128 -3.48 -33.97 5.38
CA PRO A 128 -2.57 -34.96 5.96
C PRO A 128 -1.11 -34.83 5.51
N GLU A 129 -0.84 -34.05 4.46
CA GLU A 129 0.52 -33.77 3.99
C GLU A 129 1.11 -32.55 4.73
N SER A 130 1.19 -31.40 4.07
CA SER A 130 1.64 -30.14 4.66
C SER A 130 0.67 -29.03 4.31
N TYR A 131 0.39 -28.15 5.27
CA TYR A 131 -0.44 -26.98 5.05
C TYR A 131 0.19 -25.74 5.71
N GLN A 132 -0.20 -24.58 5.19
CA GLN A 132 0.13 -23.26 5.74
C GLN A 132 -1.15 -22.49 5.98
N LEU A 133 -1.14 -21.62 6.99
CA LEU A 133 -2.30 -20.84 7.39
C LEU A 133 -1.99 -19.36 7.31
N GLY A 134 -2.78 -18.65 6.52
CA GLY A 134 -2.84 -17.20 6.52
C GLY A 134 -4.05 -16.69 7.29
N SER A 135 -4.07 -15.38 7.54
CA SER A 135 -5.20 -14.70 8.17
C SER A 135 -5.57 -13.44 7.38
N PHE A 136 -6.85 -13.09 7.39
CA PHE A 136 -7.29 -11.76 7.00
C PHE A 136 -8.10 -11.15 8.16
N ILE A 137 -7.77 -9.92 8.52
CA ILE A 137 -8.40 -9.20 9.63
C ILE A 137 -8.86 -7.85 9.09
N LYS A 138 -10.09 -7.46 9.41
CA LYS A 138 -10.63 -6.14 9.10
C LYS A 138 -10.96 -5.40 10.38
N PHE A 139 -10.50 -4.17 10.49
CA PHE A 139 -10.77 -3.33 11.66
C PHE A 139 -10.95 -1.88 11.25
N LYS A 140 -11.63 -1.09 12.08
CA LYS A 140 -11.76 0.35 11.87
C LYS A 140 -10.62 1.09 12.56
N TYR A 141 -10.07 2.10 11.90
CA TYR A 141 -9.08 3.01 12.47
C TYR A 141 -9.36 4.44 12.01
N GLY A 142 -9.99 5.24 12.87
CA GLY A 142 -10.53 6.55 12.48
C GLY A 142 -11.49 6.42 11.30
N ASP A 143 -11.21 7.17 10.24
CA ASP A 143 -11.99 7.17 8.99
C ASP A 143 -11.60 6.02 8.04
N PHE A 144 -10.57 5.23 8.38
CA PHE A 144 -10.11 4.12 7.56
C PHE A 144 -10.79 2.81 7.96
N LEU A 145 -11.16 2.02 6.94
CA LEU A 145 -11.34 0.59 7.07
C LEU A 145 -10.01 -0.09 6.74
N ALA A 146 -9.34 -0.59 7.77
CA ALA A 146 -8.07 -1.30 7.63
C ALA A 146 -8.31 -2.78 7.33
N ARG A 147 -7.48 -3.33 6.44
CA ARG A 147 -7.39 -4.76 6.15
C ARG A 147 -5.95 -5.22 6.33
N LEU A 148 -5.73 -6.10 7.30
CA LEU A 148 -4.48 -6.83 7.48
C LEU A 148 -4.60 -8.21 6.83
N SER A 149 -3.63 -8.59 6.01
CA SER A 149 -3.44 -9.92 5.46
C SER A 149 -2.09 -10.46 5.94
N LEU A 150 -2.11 -11.62 6.61
CA LEU A 150 -0.92 -12.33 7.05
C LEU A 150 -0.75 -13.59 6.21
N GLN A 151 0.37 -13.71 5.52
CA GLN A 151 0.69 -14.84 4.65
C GLN A 151 2.02 -15.46 5.08
N PRO A 152 2.04 -16.72 5.54
CA PRO A 152 3.28 -17.40 5.87
C PRO A 152 4.07 -17.75 4.60
N GLU A 153 5.37 -17.51 4.65
CA GLU A 153 6.39 -18.02 3.74
C GLU A 153 7.39 -18.87 4.56
N ASP A 154 8.33 -19.56 3.90
CA ASP A 154 9.18 -20.60 4.54
C ASP A 154 9.84 -20.17 5.87
N SER A 155 10.33 -18.92 5.97
CA SER A 155 11.05 -18.40 7.13
C SER A 155 10.55 -17.04 7.64
N LYS A 156 9.41 -16.57 7.13
CA LYS A 156 8.86 -15.25 7.44
C LYS A 156 7.36 -15.20 7.23
N ILE A 157 6.73 -14.16 7.75
CA ILE A 157 5.35 -13.81 7.46
C ILE A 157 5.36 -12.51 6.66
N ILE A 158 4.66 -12.52 5.53
CA ILE A 158 4.33 -11.32 4.78
C ILE A 158 3.05 -10.73 5.37
N ALA A 159 3.15 -9.51 5.88
CA ALA A 159 2.03 -8.74 6.37
C ALA A 159 1.72 -7.58 5.41
N ASP A 160 0.56 -7.63 4.77
CA ASP A 160 0.04 -6.53 3.95
C ASP A 160 -1.08 -5.83 4.73
N ILE A 161 -0.90 -4.55 5.04
CA ILE A 161 -1.89 -3.72 5.71
C ILE A 161 -2.33 -2.60 4.77
N ASN A 162 -3.60 -2.65 4.37
CA ASN A 162 -4.26 -1.62 3.59
C ASN A 162 -5.18 -0.77 4.48
N PHE A 163 -5.02 0.55 4.46
CA PHE A 163 -5.94 1.51 5.05
C PHE A 163 -6.75 2.18 3.95
N HIS A 164 -8.02 1.80 3.82
CA HIS A 164 -8.91 2.34 2.80
C HIS A 164 -9.89 3.36 3.38
N CYS A 165 -10.09 4.49 2.71
CA CYS A 165 -11.08 5.49 3.05
C CYS A 165 -11.81 5.97 1.79
N GLU A 166 -13.13 6.00 1.82
CA GLU A 166 -13.93 6.61 0.76
C GLU A 166 -13.89 8.13 0.90
N VAL A 167 -13.52 8.81 -0.19
CA VAL A 167 -13.32 10.26 -0.19
C VAL A 167 -13.68 10.81 -1.56
N TYR A 168 -14.49 11.87 -1.58
CA TYR A 168 -15.15 12.36 -2.78
C TYR A 168 -14.69 13.75 -3.23
N SER A 169 -13.54 14.22 -2.73
CA SER A 169 -12.98 15.53 -3.09
C SER A 169 -11.45 15.50 -3.06
N ALA A 170 -10.81 16.36 -3.85
CA ALA A 170 -9.36 16.51 -3.85
C ALA A 170 -8.83 16.91 -2.46
N GLN A 171 -9.50 17.85 -1.79
CA GLN A 171 -9.14 18.27 -0.44
C GLN A 171 -9.17 17.11 0.55
N GLY A 172 -10.21 16.28 0.53
CA GLY A 172 -10.28 15.12 1.40
C GLY A 172 -9.18 14.10 1.12
N ILE A 173 -8.80 13.90 -0.16
CA ILE A 173 -7.71 12.99 -0.51
C ILE A 173 -6.39 13.49 0.09
N ARG A 174 -6.12 14.79 -0.02
CA ARG A 174 -4.93 15.42 0.60
C ARG A 174 -4.91 15.26 2.12
N GLU A 175 -6.04 15.50 2.78
CA GLU A 175 -6.19 15.28 4.24
C GLU A 175 -5.89 13.82 4.64
N MET A 176 -6.23 12.84 3.80
CA MET A 176 -5.89 11.44 4.07
C MET A 176 -4.42 11.13 3.79
N ILE A 177 -3.80 11.74 2.77
CA ILE A 177 -2.35 11.61 2.49
C ILE A 177 -1.52 12.12 3.68
N GLU A 178 -1.94 13.22 4.31
CA GLU A 178 -1.31 13.77 5.51
C GLU A 178 -1.35 12.80 6.71
N ARG A 179 -2.28 11.84 6.70
CA ARG A 179 -2.44 10.83 7.75
C ARG A 179 -1.57 9.58 7.55
N ALA A 180 -0.76 9.51 6.48
CA ALA A 180 0.08 8.35 6.22
C ALA A 180 1.09 8.02 7.36
N PRO A 181 1.68 8.99 8.10
CA PRO A 181 2.53 8.68 9.24
C PRO A 181 1.76 7.96 10.36
N GLN A 182 0.50 8.35 10.59
CA GLN A 182 -0.38 7.76 11.61
C GLN A 182 -0.79 6.34 11.21
N THR A 183 -1.17 6.12 9.95
CA THR A 183 -1.51 4.77 9.47
C THR A 183 -0.29 3.85 9.46
N LYS A 184 0.91 4.37 9.18
CA LYS A 184 2.16 3.60 9.31
C LYS A 184 2.40 3.21 10.77
N GLY A 185 2.35 4.17 11.69
CA GLY A 185 2.53 3.90 13.11
C GLY A 185 1.52 2.89 13.62
N LYS A 186 0.26 2.96 13.15
CA LYS A 186 -0.75 1.96 13.51
C LYS A 186 -0.47 0.58 12.91
N ALA A 187 0.04 0.50 11.68
CA ALA A 187 0.46 -0.77 11.10
C ALA A 187 1.56 -1.42 11.93
N GLU A 188 2.58 -0.66 12.31
CA GLU A 188 3.69 -1.12 13.15
C GLU A 188 3.21 -1.58 14.52
N GLU A 189 2.40 -0.76 15.21
CA GLU A 189 1.77 -1.10 16.50
C GLU A 189 1.00 -2.43 16.43
N VAL A 190 0.14 -2.61 15.41
CA VAL A 190 -0.63 -3.86 15.26
C VAL A 190 0.29 -5.05 15.06
N LEU A 191 1.31 -4.94 14.21
CA LEU A 191 2.22 -6.06 13.98
C LEU A 191 3.07 -6.37 15.21
N GLU A 192 3.52 -5.34 15.93
CA GLU A 192 4.23 -5.50 17.20
C GLU A 192 3.37 -6.17 18.26
N GLU A 193 2.08 -5.87 18.37
CA GLU A 193 1.20 -6.57 19.31
C GLU A 193 0.89 -8.02 18.88
N PHE A 194 0.81 -8.29 17.58
CA PHE A 194 0.54 -9.64 17.07
C PHE A 194 1.72 -10.60 17.20
N PHE A 195 2.93 -10.07 17.09
CA PHE A 195 4.16 -10.87 16.98
C PHE A 195 5.20 -10.57 18.07
N GLY A 196 5.02 -9.51 18.85
CA GLY A 196 5.80 -9.19 20.03
C GLY A 196 5.34 -10.03 21.22
N GLU A 197 6.30 -10.69 21.88
CA GLU A 197 6.12 -11.31 23.19
C GLU A 197 6.05 -10.27 24.31
#